data_AF-A0A7C3EVX6-F1
#
_entry.id   AF-A0A7C3EVX6-F1
#
_cell.length_a   1.000
_cell.length_b   1.000
_cell.length_c   1.000
_cell.angle_alpha   90.00
_cell.angle_beta   90.00
_cell.angle_gamma   90.00
#
_symmetry.space_group_name_H-M   'P 1'
#
loop_
_entity.id
_entity.type
_entity.pdbx_description
1 polymer ?
#
loop_
_entity_poly.entity_id
_entity_poly.type
_entity_poly.pdbx_seq_one_letter_code
_entity_poly.pdbx_strand_id
1 'polypeptide(L)'
;MRDLSLHLLDLMENSIRAEATVISVTIEQDLARDKLRIVVEDNGPGLSVPPEQATDPFYTTKAGKRTGLGLSLFQGAVERAGGRMTLSRSPLGGLAVAACMQLGHVDRSPMGDLAATLSSVVCTNPDVDVWCRFIVRGPGHGEGRECVVRSSEVERELPFGERCGLAVARRLAEKVREGLAAVEILA
;
A
#
# COMPACT_ATOMS: atom_id res chain seq x y z
N MET A 1 19.27 -1.13 1.09
CA MET A 1 18.15 -1.98 1.51
C MET A 1 16.88 -1.27 1.07
N ARG A 2 15.95 -1.95 0.38
CA ARG A 2 14.69 -1.34 -0.09
C ARG A 2 13.75 -1.19 1.11
N ASP A 3 13.07 -0.07 1.26
CA ASP A 3 12.06 0.14 2.31
C ASP A 3 10.69 -0.41 1.90
N LEU A 4 9.74 -0.47 2.84
CA LEU A 4 8.41 -1.01 2.60
C LEU A 4 7.62 -0.16 1.61
N SER A 5 7.74 1.17 1.62
CA SER A 5 7.03 2.06 0.69
C SER A 5 7.35 1.73 -0.78
N LEU A 6 8.60 1.39 -1.08
CA LEU A 6 8.99 0.95 -2.42
C LEU A 6 8.41 -0.41 -2.82
N HIS A 7 8.15 -1.32 -1.87
CA HIS A 7 7.39 -2.53 -2.15
C HIS A 7 5.93 -2.21 -2.44
N LEU A 8 5.33 -1.26 -1.71
CA LEU A 8 3.96 -0.81 -1.98
C LEU A 8 3.83 -0.16 -3.35
N LEU A 9 4.82 0.64 -3.77
CA LEU A 9 4.88 1.17 -5.13
C LEU A 9 4.81 0.04 -6.17
N ASP A 10 5.64 -1.00 -6.03
CA ASP A 10 5.64 -2.13 -6.96
C ASP A 10 4.26 -2.83 -7.01
N LEU A 11 3.57 -2.97 -5.87
CA LEU A 11 2.23 -3.56 -5.79
C LEU A 11 1.18 -2.67 -6.45
N MET A 12 1.16 -1.37 -6.15
CA MET A 12 0.23 -0.41 -6.76
C MET A 12 0.42 -0.33 -8.27
N GLU A 13 1.67 -0.34 -8.76
CA GLU A 13 1.92 -0.40 -10.19
C GLU A 13 1.42 -1.70 -10.84
N ASN A 14 1.38 -2.82 -10.10
CA ASN A 14 0.77 -4.05 -10.62
C ASN A 14 -0.75 -3.91 -10.73
N SER A 15 -1.40 -3.28 -9.75
CA SER A 15 -2.85 -2.99 -9.80
C SER A 15 -3.20 -2.05 -10.95
N ILE A 16 -2.43 -0.97 -11.16
CA ILE A 16 -2.61 -0.05 -12.30
C ILE A 16 -2.49 -0.78 -13.63
N ARG A 17 -1.48 -1.65 -13.77
CA ARG A 17 -1.29 -2.46 -14.98
C ARG A 17 -2.39 -3.50 -15.18
N ALA A 18 -3.05 -3.91 -14.10
CA ALA A 18 -4.24 -4.74 -14.15
C ALA A 18 -5.52 -3.92 -14.39
N GLU A 19 -5.40 -2.66 -14.82
CA GLU A 19 -6.51 -1.76 -15.16
C GLU A 19 -7.44 -1.47 -13.97
N ALA A 20 -6.93 -1.57 -12.74
CA ALA A 20 -7.66 -1.14 -11.57
C ALA A 20 -7.88 0.39 -11.59
N THR A 21 -9.09 0.81 -11.25
CA THR A 21 -9.48 2.22 -11.10
C THR A 21 -9.56 2.64 -9.63
N VAL A 22 -9.52 1.69 -8.70
CA VAL A 22 -9.46 1.91 -7.26
C VAL A 22 -8.37 1.06 -6.66
N ILE A 23 -7.49 1.67 -5.87
CA ILE A 23 -6.44 0.96 -5.12
C ILE A 23 -6.50 1.41 -3.66
N SER A 24 -6.60 0.45 -2.74
CA SER A 24 -6.62 0.71 -1.30
C SER A 24 -5.35 0.19 -0.65
N VAL A 25 -4.67 1.05 0.09
CA VAL A 25 -3.50 0.72 0.91
C VAL A 25 -3.87 0.90 2.37
N THR A 26 -3.88 -0.19 3.13
CA THR A 26 -4.09 -0.18 4.58
C THR A 26 -2.80 -0.53 5.30
N ILE A 27 -2.41 0.28 6.28
CA ILE A 27 -1.30 0.03 7.18
C ILE A 27 -1.84 0.06 8.61
N GLU A 28 -1.66 -1.04 9.33
CA GLU A 28 -2.17 -1.24 10.67
C GLU A 28 -1.02 -1.67 11.58
N GLN A 29 -0.75 -0.87 12.62
CA GLN A 29 0.18 -1.22 13.70
C GLN A 29 -0.61 -1.58 14.94
N ASP A 30 -0.36 -2.76 15.49
CA ASP A 30 -0.84 -3.19 16.79
C ASP A 30 0.34 -3.21 17.75
N LEU A 31 0.48 -2.13 18.52
CA LEU A 31 1.61 -1.93 19.44
C LEU A 31 1.57 -2.94 20.60
N ALA A 32 0.38 -3.37 21.01
CA ALA A 32 0.21 -4.35 22.07
C ALA A 32 0.66 -5.76 21.65
N ARG A 33 0.45 -6.10 20.38
CA ARG A 33 0.78 -7.41 19.81
C ARG A 33 2.07 -7.43 19.00
N ASP A 34 2.82 -6.33 19.02
CA ASP A 34 4.04 -6.14 18.22
C ASP A 34 3.84 -6.53 16.74
N LYS A 35 2.75 -6.07 16.13
CA LYS A 35 2.33 -6.52 14.80
C LYS A 35 2.16 -5.37 13.83
N LEU A 36 2.78 -5.50 12.65
CA LEU A 36 2.53 -4.66 11.48
C LEU A 36 1.74 -5.47 10.46
N ARG A 37 0.57 -4.96 10.06
CA ARG A 37 -0.24 -5.51 8.96
C ARG A 37 -0.31 -4.48 7.85
N ILE A 38 -0.01 -4.93 6.62
CA ILE A 38 -0.15 -4.12 5.41
C ILE A 38 -1.07 -4.85 4.45
N VAL A 39 -1.99 -4.14 3.83
CA VAL A 39 -2.86 -4.67 2.78
C VAL A 39 -2.86 -3.72 1.61
N VAL A 40 -2.61 -4.25 0.41
CA VAL A 40 -2.87 -3.55 -0.84
C VAL A 40 -3.98 -4.28 -1.57
N GLU A 41 -5.02 -3.56 -1.93
CA GLU A 41 -6.23 -4.09 -2.55
C GLU A 41 -6.58 -3.31 -3.81
N ASP A 42 -7.14 -3.98 -4.81
CA ASP A 42 -7.60 -3.33 -6.02
C ASP A 42 -8.93 -3.89 -6.54
N ASN A 43 -9.55 -3.14 -7.45
CA ASN A 43 -10.77 -3.54 -8.16
C ASN A 43 -10.49 -4.05 -9.59
N GLY A 44 -9.28 -4.52 -9.86
CA GLY A 44 -8.93 -5.12 -11.16
C GLY A 44 -9.55 -6.51 -11.36
N PRO A 45 -9.10 -7.28 -12.37
CA PRO A 45 -9.59 -8.62 -12.66
C PRO A 45 -9.14 -9.69 -11.64
N GLY A 46 -8.20 -9.36 -10.75
CA GLY A 46 -7.59 -10.32 -9.82
C GLY A 46 -6.52 -11.19 -10.49
N LEU A 47 -6.21 -12.33 -9.86
CA LEU A 47 -5.23 -13.29 -10.39
C LEU A 47 -5.88 -14.26 -11.38
N SER A 48 -5.21 -14.50 -12.50
CA SER A 48 -5.55 -15.57 -13.45
C SER A 48 -4.84 -16.90 -13.14
N VAL A 49 -3.94 -16.92 -12.15
CA VAL A 49 -3.16 -18.08 -11.72
C VAL A 49 -3.25 -18.29 -10.20
N PRO A 50 -2.90 -19.48 -9.69
CA PRO A 50 -2.83 -19.71 -8.26
C PRO A 50 -1.87 -18.73 -7.55
N PRO A 51 -2.16 -18.29 -6.32
CA PRO A 51 -1.29 -17.42 -5.52
C PRO A 51 0.17 -17.84 -5.48
N GLU A 52 0.44 -19.15 -5.35
CA GLU A 52 1.78 -19.71 -5.23
C GLU A 52 2.61 -19.44 -6.48
N GLN A 53 1.97 -19.54 -7.65
CA GLN A 53 2.59 -19.24 -8.93
C GLN A 53 2.78 -17.73 -9.13
N ALA A 54 1.83 -16.91 -8.67
CA ALA A 54 1.95 -15.45 -8.73
C ALA A 54 3.10 -14.90 -7.87
N THR A 55 3.49 -15.64 -6.83
CA THR A 55 4.61 -15.30 -5.95
C THR A 55 5.95 -15.93 -6.33
N ASP A 56 5.99 -16.78 -7.35
CA ASP A 56 7.23 -17.41 -7.82
C ASP A 56 8.18 -16.33 -8.39
N PRO A 57 9.44 -16.26 -7.94
CA PRO A 57 10.44 -15.40 -8.57
C PRO A 57 10.46 -15.58 -10.09
N PHE A 58 10.52 -14.47 -10.84
CA PHE A 58 10.52 -14.48 -12.32
C PHE A 58 9.20 -14.81 -13.01
N TYR A 59 8.15 -15.18 -12.28
CA TYR A 59 6.82 -15.25 -12.86
C TYR A 59 6.33 -13.85 -13.25
N THR A 60 5.95 -13.69 -14.52
CA THR A 60 5.42 -12.43 -15.03
C THR A 60 4.59 -12.66 -16.29
N THR A 61 3.46 -11.97 -16.39
CA THR A 61 2.65 -11.87 -17.62
C THR A 61 3.09 -10.70 -18.51
N LYS A 62 4.10 -9.91 -18.09
CA LYS A 62 4.57 -8.71 -18.78
C LYS A 62 5.49 -9.06 -19.95
N ALA A 63 5.16 -8.60 -21.16
CA ALA A 63 6.07 -8.65 -22.31
C ALA A 63 7.10 -7.49 -22.25
N GLY A 64 8.41 -7.79 -22.29
CA GLY A 64 9.47 -6.79 -22.54
C GLY A 64 10.10 -6.05 -21.34
N LYS A 65 9.58 -6.14 -20.10
CA LYS A 65 10.28 -5.62 -18.88
C LYS A 65 10.53 -6.73 -17.85
N ARG A 66 11.68 -6.60 -17.19
CA ARG A 66 12.54 -7.68 -16.66
C ARG A 66 12.21 -8.05 -15.21
N THR A 67 12.18 -9.34 -14.94
CA THR A 67 12.36 -10.05 -13.65
C THR A 67 11.14 -10.56 -12.88
N GLY A 68 9.89 -10.05 -12.99
CA GLY A 68 8.76 -10.67 -12.24
C GLY A 68 8.96 -10.74 -10.72
N LEU A 69 9.69 -9.79 -10.13
CA LEU A 69 10.18 -9.88 -8.74
C LEU A 69 9.35 -9.13 -7.68
N GLY A 70 8.36 -8.31 -8.06
CA GLY A 70 7.70 -7.41 -7.11
C GLY A 70 7.06 -8.15 -5.91
N LEU A 71 6.21 -9.14 -6.20
CA LEU A 71 5.53 -9.94 -5.18
C LEU A 71 6.50 -10.82 -4.39
N SER A 72 7.44 -11.48 -5.07
CA SER A 72 8.41 -12.37 -4.42
C SER A 72 9.41 -11.62 -3.52
N LEU A 73 9.85 -10.42 -3.92
CA LEU A 73 10.72 -9.58 -3.08
C LEU A 73 9.97 -9.05 -1.86
N PHE A 74 8.69 -8.66 -2.01
CA PHE A 74 7.89 -8.26 -0.87
C PHE A 74 7.64 -9.43 0.08
N GLN A 75 7.30 -10.61 -0.46
CA GLN A 75 7.18 -11.84 0.32
C GLN A 75 8.44 -12.12 1.13
N GLY A 76 9.61 -12.09 0.50
CA GLY A 76 10.88 -12.34 1.17
C GLY A 76 11.18 -11.29 2.24
N ALA A 77 10.81 -10.02 2.04
CA ALA A 77 10.96 -8.99 3.08
C ALA A 77 10.06 -9.25 4.28
N VAL A 78 8.81 -9.67 4.04
CA VAL A 78 7.84 -10.03 5.07
C VAL A 78 8.30 -11.26 5.85
N GLU A 79 8.76 -12.31 5.17
CA GLU A 79 9.23 -13.56 5.78
C GLU A 79 10.51 -13.35 6.60
N ARG A 80 11.46 -12.52 6.14
CA ARG A 80 12.65 -12.13 6.92
C ARG A 80 12.27 -11.38 8.21
N ALA A 81 11.16 -10.66 8.21
CA ALA A 81 10.63 -9.97 9.39
C ALA A 81 9.72 -10.88 10.26
N GLY A 82 9.88 -12.21 10.16
CA GLY A 82 9.11 -13.19 10.92
C GLY A 82 7.63 -13.26 10.53
N GLY A 83 7.29 -12.77 9.34
CA GLY A 83 5.93 -12.57 8.88
C GLY A 83 5.44 -13.58 7.85
N ARG A 84 4.25 -13.32 7.33
CA ARG A 84 3.64 -14.04 6.20
C ARG A 84 2.90 -13.08 5.27
N MET A 85 2.98 -13.34 3.97
CA MET A 85 2.17 -12.71 2.93
C MET A 85 1.13 -13.71 2.40
N THR A 86 -0.06 -13.22 2.06
CA THR A 86 -1.15 -14.00 1.46
C THR A 86 -1.80 -13.18 0.34
N LEU A 87 -2.17 -13.85 -0.75
CA LEU A 87 -2.94 -13.27 -1.85
C LEU A 87 -4.35 -13.87 -1.84
N SER A 88 -5.36 -13.02 -1.94
CA SER A 88 -6.77 -13.43 -1.97
C SER A 88 -7.59 -12.51 -2.86
N ARG A 89 -8.87 -12.84 -3.07
CA ARG A 89 -9.78 -11.92 -3.74
C ARG A 89 -10.06 -10.70 -2.86
N SER A 90 -9.97 -9.51 -3.41
CA SER A 90 -10.33 -8.27 -2.71
C SER A 90 -11.85 -8.11 -2.64
N PRO A 91 -12.41 -7.55 -1.55
CA PRO A 91 -13.77 -7.06 -1.51
C PRO A 91 -14.05 -5.95 -2.54
N LEU A 92 -13.02 -5.27 -3.06
CA LEU A 92 -13.14 -4.32 -4.17
C LEU A 92 -13.37 -5.00 -5.54
N GLY A 93 -13.17 -6.32 -5.62
CA GLY A 93 -13.41 -7.14 -6.81
C GLY A 93 -12.16 -7.84 -7.34
N GLY A 94 -10.99 -7.22 -7.19
CA GLY A 94 -9.71 -7.66 -7.75
C GLY A 94 -8.83 -8.43 -6.78
N LEU A 95 -7.56 -8.04 -6.67
CA LEU A 95 -6.57 -8.73 -5.83
C LEU A 95 -6.39 -8.02 -4.49
N ALA A 96 -6.28 -8.81 -3.41
CA ALA A 96 -5.81 -8.37 -2.11
C ALA A 96 -4.48 -9.05 -1.79
N VAL A 97 -3.43 -8.26 -1.57
CA VAL A 97 -2.13 -8.68 -1.07
C VAL A 97 -2.04 -8.26 0.40
N ALA A 98 -2.12 -9.22 1.31
CA ALA A 98 -2.04 -8.96 2.75
C ALA A 98 -0.75 -9.52 3.33
N ALA A 99 -0.01 -8.68 4.05
CA ALA A 99 1.21 -9.05 4.76
C ALA A 99 1.03 -8.78 6.27
N CYS A 100 1.53 -9.68 7.10
CA CYS A 100 1.64 -9.50 8.54
C CYS A 100 3.07 -9.82 8.96
N MET A 101 3.72 -8.94 9.73
CA MET A 101 5.07 -9.15 10.26
C MET A 101 5.17 -8.56 11.67
N GLN A 102 6.27 -8.84 12.36
CA GLN A 102 6.55 -8.25 13.68
C GLN A 102 6.99 -6.79 13.53
N LEU A 103 6.42 -5.90 14.34
CA LEU A 103 6.67 -4.45 14.25
C LEU A 103 8.09 -4.11 14.73
N GLY A 104 8.55 -4.72 15.82
CA GLY A 104 9.88 -4.54 16.41
C GLY A 104 10.98 -5.45 15.84
N HIS A 105 10.73 -6.21 14.77
CA HIS A 105 11.71 -7.16 14.24
C HIS A 105 12.95 -6.45 13.69
N VAL A 106 14.14 -6.98 14.01
CA VAL A 106 15.43 -6.39 13.59
C VAL A 106 15.60 -6.32 12.07
N ASP A 107 15.13 -7.35 11.35
CA ASP A 107 15.15 -7.40 9.88
C ASP A 107 13.94 -6.74 9.22
N ARG A 108 13.03 -6.12 9.99
CA ARG A 108 11.92 -5.36 9.41
C ARG A 108 12.51 -4.18 8.63
N SER A 109 12.22 -4.14 7.33
CA SER A 109 12.59 -2.98 6.52
C SER A 109 11.84 -1.73 7.03
N PRO A 110 12.47 -0.56 7.03
CA PRO A 110 11.81 0.68 7.45
C PRO A 110 10.58 0.94 6.58
N MET A 111 9.61 1.69 7.10
CA MET A 111 8.40 2.02 6.37
C MET A 111 8.70 2.82 5.09
N GLY A 112 9.69 3.71 5.13
CA GLY A 112 10.03 4.59 4.01
C GLY A 112 9.09 5.80 3.90
N ASP A 113 9.15 6.50 2.77
CA ASP A 113 8.31 7.68 2.52
C ASP A 113 7.01 7.28 1.79
N LEU A 114 6.00 6.93 2.60
CA LEU A 114 4.66 6.61 2.10
C LEU A 114 4.02 7.79 1.38
N ALA A 115 4.18 9.01 1.89
CA ALA A 115 3.55 10.19 1.31
C ALA A 115 4.10 10.47 -0.09
N ALA A 116 5.42 10.41 -0.27
CA ALA A 116 6.05 10.56 -1.59
C ALA A 116 5.66 9.44 -2.55
N THR A 117 5.65 8.18 -2.07
CA THR A 117 5.24 7.02 -2.87
C THR A 117 3.80 7.17 -3.38
N LEU A 118 2.85 7.43 -2.48
CA LEU A 118 1.43 7.59 -2.82
C LEU A 118 1.20 8.81 -3.72
N SER A 119 1.88 9.93 -3.44
CA SER A 119 1.87 11.13 -4.28
C SER A 119 2.36 10.84 -5.70
N SER A 120 3.44 10.06 -5.86
CA SER A 120 3.96 9.70 -7.18
C SER A 120 2.94 8.90 -7.98
N VAL A 121 2.25 7.96 -7.34
CA VAL A 121 1.21 7.15 -7.99
C VAL A 121 0.06 8.03 -8.45
N VAL A 122 -0.50 8.88 -7.58
CA VAL A 122 -1.62 9.76 -7.92
C VAL A 122 -1.24 10.79 -8.98
N CYS A 123 -0.03 11.34 -8.92
CA CYS A 123 0.43 12.32 -9.90
C CYS A 123 0.52 11.73 -11.32
N THR A 124 0.89 10.46 -11.44
CA THR A 124 1.13 9.78 -12.73
C THR A 124 -0.08 8.99 -13.23
N ASN A 125 -1.10 8.79 -12.39
CA ASN A 125 -2.31 8.01 -12.70
C ASN A 125 -3.56 8.75 -12.17
N PRO A 126 -3.91 9.91 -12.74
CA PRO A 126 -4.99 10.76 -12.22
C PRO A 126 -6.38 10.09 -12.26
N ASP A 127 -6.57 9.09 -13.12
CA ASP A 127 -7.84 8.35 -13.26
C ASP A 127 -8.01 7.22 -12.22
N VAL A 128 -7.00 6.97 -11.38
CA VAL A 128 -7.02 5.92 -10.35
C VAL A 128 -7.25 6.55 -8.99
N ASP A 129 -8.33 6.17 -8.31
CA ASP A 129 -8.61 6.62 -6.95
C ASP A 129 -7.83 5.78 -5.93
N VAL A 130 -6.85 6.40 -5.30
CA VAL A 130 -6.00 5.82 -4.27
C VAL A 130 -6.58 6.12 -2.89
N TRP A 131 -6.89 5.06 -2.16
CA TRP A 131 -7.37 5.10 -0.77
C TRP A 131 -6.24 4.69 0.16
N CYS A 132 -6.01 5.48 1.20
CA CYS A 132 -5.00 5.22 2.21
C CYS A 132 -5.68 5.14 3.57
N ARG A 133 -5.43 4.05 4.30
CA ARG A 133 -5.97 3.84 5.64
C ARG A 133 -4.83 3.51 6.59
N PHE A 134 -4.67 4.33 7.63
CA PHE A 134 -3.64 4.19 8.64
C PHE A 134 -4.30 3.93 9.98
N ILE A 135 -3.91 2.84 10.65
CA ILE A 135 -4.50 2.42 11.93
C ILE A 135 -3.38 2.15 12.91
N VAL A 136 -3.49 2.70 14.13
CA VAL A 136 -2.62 2.36 15.25
C VAL A 136 -3.47 1.94 16.43
N ARG A 137 -3.26 0.71 16.91
CA ARG A 137 -3.87 0.17 18.12
C ARG A 137 -2.87 0.30 19.26
N GLY A 138 -3.22 1.08 20.27
CA GLY A 138 -2.39 1.29 21.45
C GLY A 138 -2.35 0.07 22.39
N PRO A 139 -1.44 0.06 23.38
CA PRO A 139 -1.41 -0.95 24.42
C PRO A 139 -2.65 -0.85 25.34
N GLY A 140 -3.58 -1.80 25.23
CA GLY A 140 -4.78 -1.92 26.08
C GLY A 140 -6.13 -1.79 25.34
N HIS A 141 -7.23 -1.65 26.09
CA HIS A 141 -8.60 -1.46 25.56
C HIS A 141 -8.86 -0.03 25.03
N GLY A 142 -7.81 0.75 24.75
CA GLY A 142 -7.96 2.11 24.24
C GLY A 142 -8.50 2.14 22.81
N GLU A 143 -9.22 3.21 22.45
CA GLU A 143 -9.68 3.44 21.09
C GLU A 143 -8.47 3.52 20.14
N GLY A 144 -8.43 2.66 19.13
CA GLY A 144 -7.43 2.73 18.08
C GLY A 144 -7.57 4.04 17.32
N ARG A 145 -6.44 4.63 16.92
CA ARG A 145 -6.43 5.83 16.08
C ARG A 145 -6.47 5.41 14.64
N GLU A 146 -7.27 6.12 13.85
CA GLU A 146 -7.45 5.84 12.43
C GLU A 146 -7.41 7.14 11.63
N CYS A 147 -6.74 7.10 10.49
CA CYS A 147 -6.79 8.14 9.47
C CYS A 147 -7.10 7.50 8.11
N VAL A 148 -8.01 8.11 7.37
CA VAL A 148 -8.33 7.74 6.00
C VAL A 148 -8.11 8.95 5.10
N VAL A 149 -7.44 8.72 3.96
CA VAL A 149 -7.22 9.73 2.93
C VAL A 149 -7.56 9.10 1.59
N ARG A 150 -8.40 9.75 0.78
CA ARG A 150 -8.71 9.33 -0.60
C ARG A 150 -8.34 10.42 -1.58
N SER A 151 -7.69 10.08 -2.68
CA SER A 151 -7.34 11.08 -3.71
C SER A 151 -8.57 11.80 -4.26
N SER A 152 -9.68 11.11 -4.47
CA SER A 152 -10.92 11.73 -4.96
C SER A 152 -11.55 12.72 -3.96
N GLU A 153 -11.40 12.50 -2.66
CA GLU A 153 -11.82 13.45 -1.63
C GLU A 153 -10.91 14.68 -1.62
N VAL A 154 -9.60 14.46 -1.72
CA VAL A 154 -8.60 15.53 -1.84
C VAL A 154 -8.85 16.41 -3.06
N GLU A 155 -9.14 15.81 -4.21
CA GLU A 155 -9.45 16.55 -5.43
C GLU A 155 -10.71 17.42 -5.28
N ARG A 156 -11.75 16.92 -4.60
CA ARG A 156 -12.99 17.68 -4.36
C ARG A 156 -12.79 18.90 -3.46
N GLU A 157 -11.83 18.84 -2.53
CA GLU A 157 -11.46 19.98 -1.67
C GLU A 157 -10.73 21.08 -2.45
N LEU A 158 -10.08 20.75 -3.57
CA LEU A 158 -9.37 21.74 -4.39
C LEU A 158 -10.35 22.60 -5.23
N PRO A 159 -10.03 23.89 -5.44
CA PRO A 159 -10.76 24.74 -6.37
C PRO A 159 -10.84 24.10 -7.75
N PHE A 160 -11.98 24.24 -8.42
CA PHE A 160 -12.25 23.56 -9.70
C PHE A 160 -11.14 23.75 -10.76
N GLY A 161 -10.55 24.95 -10.85
CA GLY A 161 -9.47 25.26 -11.80
C GLY A 161 -8.08 24.72 -11.42
N GLU A 162 -7.92 24.12 -10.24
CA GLU A 162 -6.63 23.67 -9.68
C GLU A 162 -6.53 22.15 -9.54
N ARG A 163 -7.51 21.39 -10.06
CA ARG A 163 -7.60 19.93 -9.93
C ARG A 163 -6.68 19.16 -10.89
N CYS A 164 -5.47 19.65 -11.14
CA CYS A 164 -4.50 18.89 -11.93
C CYS A 164 -3.84 17.80 -11.06
N GLY A 165 -3.39 16.71 -11.69
CA GLY A 165 -2.82 15.54 -10.98
C GLY A 165 -1.68 15.90 -10.03
N LEU A 166 -0.84 16.90 -10.36
CA LEU A 166 0.23 17.38 -9.49
C LEU A 166 -0.29 18.06 -8.22
N ALA A 167 -1.35 18.87 -8.33
CA ALA A 167 -1.95 19.56 -7.18
C ALA A 167 -2.63 18.57 -6.24
N VAL A 168 -3.39 17.63 -6.79
CA VAL A 168 -4.01 16.52 -6.03
C VAL A 168 -2.93 15.71 -5.32
N ALA A 169 -1.88 15.30 -6.04
CA ALA A 169 -0.77 14.54 -5.47
C ALA A 169 -0.06 15.27 -4.33
N ARG A 170 0.25 16.56 -4.51
CA ARG A 170 0.86 17.38 -3.45
C ARG A 170 -0.02 17.45 -2.21
N ARG A 171 -1.31 17.72 -2.39
CA ARG A 171 -2.27 17.84 -1.28
C ARG A 171 -2.51 16.50 -0.58
N LEU A 172 -2.54 15.40 -1.34
CA LEU A 172 -2.55 14.04 -0.81
C LEU A 172 -1.33 13.77 0.06
N ALA A 173 -0.13 14.13 -0.41
CA ALA A 173 1.12 13.94 0.32
C ALA A 173 1.09 14.68 1.67
N GLU A 174 0.58 15.91 1.70
CA GLU A 174 0.39 16.70 2.93
C GLU A 174 -0.55 15.97 3.90
N LYS A 175 -1.75 15.60 3.46
CA LYS A 175 -2.74 14.88 4.29
C LYS A 175 -2.25 13.51 4.77
N VAL A 176 -1.49 12.78 3.96
CA VAL A 176 -0.89 11.51 4.37
C VAL A 176 0.13 11.74 5.48
N ARG A 177 1.01 12.76 5.37
CA ARG A 177 1.97 13.08 6.45
C ARG A 177 1.26 13.50 7.74
N GLU A 178 0.24 14.36 7.63
CA GLU A 178 -0.60 14.77 8.75
C GLU A 178 -1.29 13.56 9.39
N GLY A 179 -1.87 12.68 8.57
CA GLY A 179 -2.54 11.46 9.00
C GLY A 179 -1.62 10.49 9.73
N LEU A 180 -0.44 10.20 9.15
CA LEU A 180 0.59 9.35 9.76
C LEU A 180 1.05 9.90 11.12
N ALA A 181 1.26 11.21 11.21
CA ALA A 181 1.62 11.88 12.46
C ALA A 181 0.48 11.81 13.49
N ALA A 182 -0.76 12.02 13.07
CA ALA A 182 -1.93 11.99 13.95
C ALA A 182 -2.21 10.60 14.55
N VAL A 183 -1.94 9.53 13.78
CA VAL A 183 -2.09 8.16 14.30
C VAL A 183 -0.85 7.64 15.02
N GLU A 184 0.28 8.37 14.98
CA GLU A 184 1.59 7.95 15.51
C GLU A 184 2.11 6.65 14.87
N ILE A 185 2.00 6.50 13.54
CA ILE A 185 2.63 5.36 12.85
C ILE A 185 4.16 5.46 13.01
N LEU A 186 4.76 4.38 13.49
CA LEU A 186 6.21 4.25 13.61
C LEU A 186 6.83 3.93 12.24
N ALA A 187 7.81 4.73 11.83
CA ALA A 187 8.59 4.51 10.60
C ALA A 187 9.55 3.30 10.72
#